data_AF-A0A672JEQ6-F1
#
_entry.id   AF-A0A672JEQ6-F1
#
_cell.length_a   1.000
_cell.length_b   1.000
_cell.length_c   1.000
_cell.angle_alpha   90.00
_cell.angle_beta   90.00
_cell.angle_gamma   90.00
#
_symmetry.space_group_name_H-M   'P 1'
#
loop_
_entity.id
_entity.type
_entity.pdbx_description
1 polymer ?
#
loop_
_entity_poly.entity_id
_entity_poly.type
_entity_poly.pdbx_seq_one_letter_code
_entity_poly.pdbx_strand_id
1 'polypeptide(L)'
;IEQQLDCALDLMRRLPPQQIEKNLSDLIDLVPCLCEDLLSSVDQPLKIARDKMVGKDYLLCDYNRDGDSYRSPWSNKYDPPIEDGAMPSNRLRKLEIEANNAFDQYRDLYFEGGVSSVYLWDLDHGFAGVILIKKAGDGSKKIKGCWDSIHVVEVQEKSSGRTAHYKLTSTVMLWLQTTKSGSGTMNLGGSLTRQMEKDETVGESSPHIANIGRLVEVSVSPRRPEHAEVNYFSKGVLRSHQTRNDLPADFCKELSQVLTQRQIFID
;
A
#
# COMPACT_ATOMS: atom_id res chain seq x y z
N ILE A 1 19.01 -20.78 -1.12
CA ILE A 1 18.50 -19.44 -1.49
C ILE A 1 16.99 -19.42 -1.34
N GLU A 2 16.22 -20.17 -2.13
CA GLU A 2 14.74 -20.20 -2.05
C GLU A 2 14.21 -20.49 -0.63
N GLN A 3 14.70 -21.56 0.02
CA GLN A 3 14.32 -21.88 1.41
C GLN A 3 14.71 -20.78 2.43
N GLN A 4 15.81 -20.05 2.18
CA GLN A 4 16.24 -18.97 3.06
C GLN A 4 15.35 -17.74 2.90
N LEU A 5 14.95 -17.43 1.66
CA LEU A 5 13.97 -16.37 1.37
C LEU A 5 12.63 -16.69 2.03
N ASP A 6 12.13 -17.92 1.91
CA ASP A 6 10.90 -18.34 2.57
C ASP A 6 10.97 -18.18 4.10
N CYS A 7 12.07 -18.59 4.72
CA CYS A 7 12.29 -18.40 6.16
C CYS A 7 12.39 -16.92 6.55
N ALA A 8 13.06 -16.10 5.73
CA ALA A 8 13.20 -14.66 5.96
C ALA A 8 11.84 -13.95 5.88
N LEU A 9 11.02 -14.28 4.88
CA LEU A 9 9.65 -13.79 4.75
C LEU A 9 8.76 -14.27 5.90
N ASP A 10 8.89 -15.53 6.35
CA ASP A 10 8.16 -16.03 7.51
C ASP A 10 8.56 -15.31 8.81
N LEU A 11 9.84 -14.99 8.97
CA LEU A 11 10.33 -14.22 10.10
C LEU A 11 9.72 -12.81 10.11
N MET A 12 9.69 -12.12 8.96
CA MET A 12 9.08 -10.79 8.85
C MET A 12 7.57 -10.77 9.13
N ARG A 13 6.86 -11.88 8.89
CA ARG A 13 5.44 -12.03 9.27
C ARG A 13 5.22 -12.21 10.78
N ARG A 14 6.25 -12.62 11.52
CA ARG A 14 6.17 -12.92 12.97
C ARG A 14 6.74 -11.82 13.84
N LEU A 15 7.70 -11.05 13.33
CA LEU A 15 8.30 -9.95 14.06
C LEU A 15 7.33 -8.78 14.23
N PRO A 16 7.52 -7.93 15.27
CA PRO A 16 6.66 -6.78 15.49
C PRO A 16 6.68 -5.82 14.28
N PRO A 17 5.53 -5.51 13.66
CA PRO A 17 5.47 -4.68 12.45
C PRO A 17 5.90 -3.23 12.70
N GLN A 18 5.92 -2.78 13.96
CA GLN A 18 6.39 -1.44 14.34
C GLN A 18 7.91 -1.27 14.16
N GLN A 19 8.65 -2.37 14.08
CA GLN A 19 10.11 -2.37 13.92
C GLN A 19 10.53 -2.85 12.54
N ILE A 20 9.62 -2.87 11.57
CA ILE A 20 9.85 -3.47 10.25
C ILE A 20 11.09 -2.94 9.52
N GLU A 21 11.35 -1.62 9.59
CA GLU A 21 12.55 -1.03 8.97
C GLU A 21 13.84 -1.57 9.61
N LYS A 22 13.86 -1.66 10.95
CA LYS A 22 15.01 -2.20 11.68
C LYS A 22 15.16 -3.70 11.43
N ASN A 23 14.06 -4.45 11.51
CA ASN A 23 14.05 -5.89 11.28
C ASN A 23 14.56 -6.24 9.88
N LEU A 24 14.16 -5.47 8.86
CA LEU A 24 14.63 -5.66 7.49
C LEU A 24 16.12 -5.34 7.37
N SER A 25 16.59 -4.24 7.98
CA SER A 25 18.02 -3.91 8.02
C SER A 25 18.85 -5.02 8.69
N ASP A 26 18.43 -5.48 9.87
CA ASP A 26 19.11 -6.54 10.62
C ASP A 26 19.10 -7.87 9.84
N LEU A 27 18.05 -8.13 9.06
CA LEU A 27 17.92 -9.32 8.21
C LEU A 27 18.82 -9.28 6.97
N ILE A 28 18.96 -8.10 6.37
CA ILE A 28 19.90 -7.85 5.25
C ILE A 28 21.34 -8.00 5.76
N ASP A 29 21.67 -7.47 6.94
CA ASP A 29 23.00 -7.64 7.54
C ASP A 29 23.31 -9.11 7.85
N LEU A 30 22.30 -9.89 8.25
CA LEU A 30 22.44 -11.32 8.53
C LEU A 30 22.59 -12.15 7.25
N VAL A 31 21.87 -11.81 6.18
CA VAL A 31 21.89 -12.54 4.90
C VAL A 31 22.01 -11.56 3.73
N PRO A 32 23.20 -10.99 3.48
CA PRO A 32 23.38 -9.95 2.47
C PRO A 32 23.07 -10.40 1.05
N CYS A 33 23.18 -11.70 0.77
CA CYS A 33 22.88 -12.27 -0.54
C CYS A 33 21.40 -12.24 -0.92
N LEU A 34 20.49 -11.98 0.04
CA LEU A 34 19.06 -11.84 -0.21
C LEU A 34 18.60 -10.37 -0.22
N CYS A 35 19.53 -9.40 -0.24
CA CYS A 35 19.19 -7.98 -0.13
C CYS A 35 18.14 -7.53 -1.16
N GLU A 36 18.35 -7.83 -2.45
CA GLU A 36 17.44 -7.44 -3.53
C GLU A 36 16.09 -8.16 -3.44
N ASP A 37 16.11 -9.47 -3.13
CA ASP A 37 14.89 -10.26 -2.97
C ASP A 37 14.05 -9.79 -1.77
N LEU A 38 14.70 -9.41 -0.66
CA LEU A 38 14.03 -8.93 0.54
C LEU A 38 13.45 -7.53 0.35
N LEU A 39 14.20 -6.61 -0.27
CA LEU A 39 13.70 -5.26 -0.57
C LEU A 39 12.52 -5.31 -1.55
N SER A 40 12.55 -6.21 -2.54
CA SER A 40 11.44 -6.36 -3.49
C SER A 40 10.21 -7.08 -2.92
N SER A 41 10.39 -7.96 -1.92
CA SER A 41 9.32 -8.82 -1.40
C SER A 41 8.72 -8.37 -0.07
N VAL A 42 9.40 -7.50 0.69
CA VAL A 42 8.97 -7.05 2.01
C VAL A 42 8.49 -5.60 1.95
N ASP A 43 7.17 -5.43 2.05
CA ASP A 43 6.55 -4.10 2.10
C ASP A 43 6.99 -3.31 3.33
N GLN A 44 7.44 -2.07 3.12
CA GLN A 44 7.84 -1.13 4.17
C GLN A 44 6.83 0.02 4.32
N PRO A 45 6.69 0.63 5.52
CA PRO A 45 5.87 1.80 5.71
C PRO A 45 6.27 2.91 4.74
N LEU A 46 5.28 3.50 4.07
CA LEU A 46 5.53 4.48 3.03
C LEU A 46 6.13 5.76 3.65
N LYS A 47 7.19 6.27 3.03
CA LYS A 47 7.83 7.53 3.40
C LYS A 47 7.31 8.64 2.50
N ILE A 48 7.18 9.84 3.04
CA ILE A 48 6.78 11.03 2.29
C ILE A 48 8.04 11.81 1.95
N ALA A 49 8.19 12.14 0.67
CA ALA A 49 9.14 13.14 0.18
C ALA A 49 8.38 14.30 -0.45
N ARG A 50 9.06 15.43 -0.63
CA ARG A 50 8.48 16.62 -1.24
C ARG A 50 9.20 16.96 -2.52
N ASP A 51 8.46 17.05 -3.62
CA ASP A 51 8.98 17.54 -4.89
C ASP A 51 9.26 19.04 -4.76
N LYS A 52 10.54 19.41 -4.78
CA LYS A 52 10.98 20.80 -4.63
C LYS A 52 10.61 21.68 -5.83
N MET A 53 10.38 21.11 -7.01
CA MET A 53 10.03 21.87 -8.21
C MET A 53 8.54 22.21 -8.24
N VAL A 54 7.68 21.23 -7.94
CA VAL A 54 6.21 21.39 -8.02
C VAL A 54 5.62 21.79 -6.66
N GLY A 55 6.36 21.56 -5.57
CA GLY A 55 5.92 21.86 -4.21
C GLY A 55 4.91 20.86 -3.64
N LYS A 56 4.75 19.69 -4.27
CA LYS A 56 3.81 18.62 -3.90
C LYS A 56 4.51 17.46 -3.22
N ASP A 57 3.82 16.82 -2.28
CA ASP A 57 4.31 15.62 -1.61
C ASP A 57 4.13 14.38 -2.51
N TYR A 58 5.02 13.40 -2.37
CA TYR A 58 4.97 12.11 -3.06
C TYR A 58 5.49 11.00 -2.14
N LEU A 59 5.12 9.75 -2.46
CA LEU A 59 5.42 8.58 -1.65
C LEU A 59 6.62 7.81 -2.21
N LEU A 60 7.48 7.37 -1.30
CA LEU A 60 8.68 6.59 -1.60
C LEU A 60 8.40 5.10 -1.44
N CYS A 61 8.83 4.32 -2.41
CA CYS A 61 8.87 2.86 -2.38
C CYS A 61 10.04 2.37 -3.26
N ASP A 62 10.31 1.07 -3.26
CA ASP A 62 11.40 0.52 -4.07
C ASP A 62 11.10 0.62 -5.58
N TYR A 63 9.83 0.65 -5.99
CA TYR A 63 9.43 0.75 -7.41
C TYR A 63 9.69 2.12 -8.05
N ASN A 64 9.93 3.18 -7.26
CA ASN A 64 10.32 4.50 -7.78
C ASN A 64 11.74 4.90 -7.34
N ARG A 65 12.50 3.94 -6.82
CA ARG A 65 13.88 4.13 -6.37
C ARG A 65 14.86 3.68 -7.46
N ASP A 66 15.95 4.41 -7.60
CA ASP A 66 17.11 4.01 -8.38
C ASP A 66 18.38 4.45 -7.61
N GLY A 67 19.20 3.48 -7.21
CA GLY A 67 20.27 3.70 -6.24
C GLY A 67 19.74 4.29 -4.93
N ASP A 68 20.16 5.51 -4.59
CA ASP A 68 19.69 6.24 -3.40
C ASP A 68 18.75 7.40 -3.73
N SER A 69 18.28 7.46 -4.98
CA SER A 69 17.43 8.52 -5.48
C SER A 69 16.01 8.03 -5.75
N TYR A 70 15.04 8.92 -5.59
CA TYR A 70 13.63 8.61 -5.83
C TYR A 70 13.01 9.51 -6.90
N ARG A 71 12.30 8.90 -7.85
CA ARG A 71 11.60 9.61 -8.92
C ARG A 71 10.30 10.20 -8.40
N SER A 72 10.12 11.51 -8.56
CA SER A 72 8.85 12.18 -8.29
C SER A 72 7.86 11.94 -9.43
N PRO A 73 6.58 11.62 -9.13
CA PRO A 73 5.55 11.43 -10.15
C PRO A 73 5.12 12.77 -10.77
N TRP A 74 5.42 13.90 -10.13
CA TRP A 74 5.01 15.23 -10.57
C TRP A 74 6.00 15.81 -11.59
N SER A 75 7.26 16.02 -11.18
CA SER A 75 8.32 16.57 -12.04
C SER A 75 8.97 15.53 -12.97
N ASN A 76 8.75 14.23 -12.72
CA ASN A 76 9.44 13.14 -13.40
C ASN A 76 10.98 13.21 -13.23
N LYS A 77 11.45 13.70 -12.09
CA LYS A 77 12.88 13.79 -11.77
C LYS A 77 13.21 13.04 -10.50
N TYR A 78 14.43 12.53 -10.46
CA TYR A 78 15.02 11.91 -9.29
C TYR A 78 15.55 12.96 -8.30
N ASP A 79 15.36 12.72 -7.00
CA ASP A 79 16.02 13.45 -5.91
C ASP A 79 16.73 12.44 -4.97
N PRO A 80 18.06 12.53 -4.79
CA PRO A 80 19.00 13.41 -5.51
C PRO A 80 19.04 13.19 -7.03
N PRO A 81 19.44 14.19 -7.84
CA PRO A 81 19.51 14.04 -9.29
C PRO A 81 20.50 12.97 -9.73
N ILE A 82 20.09 12.13 -10.68
CA ILE A 82 20.93 11.12 -11.34
C ILE A 82 20.79 11.26 -12.87
N GLU A 83 21.85 10.91 -13.60
CA GLU A 83 21.87 11.04 -15.07
C GLU A 83 21.21 9.84 -15.76
N ASP A 84 21.43 8.62 -15.25
CA ASP A 84 21.00 7.36 -15.86
C ASP A 84 19.87 6.65 -15.09
N GLY A 85 18.93 7.43 -14.55
CA GLY A 85 17.79 6.87 -13.83
C GLY A 85 16.80 6.13 -14.73
N ALA A 86 16.20 5.05 -14.23
CA ALA A 86 15.14 4.33 -14.95
C ALA A 86 13.90 5.22 -15.21
N MET A 87 13.57 5.45 -16.49
CA MET A 87 12.45 6.31 -16.89
C MET A 87 11.39 5.53 -17.68
N PRO A 88 10.09 5.78 -17.43
CA PRO A 88 9.03 5.18 -18.25
C PRO A 88 9.05 5.75 -19.67
N SER A 89 8.56 4.96 -20.63
CA SER A 89 8.39 5.39 -22.01
C SER A 89 7.47 6.61 -22.12
N ASN A 90 7.62 7.40 -23.20
CA ASN A 90 6.80 8.62 -23.39
C ASN A 90 5.29 8.33 -23.41
N ARG A 91 4.88 7.15 -23.90
CA ARG A 91 3.48 6.71 -23.87
C ARG A 91 3.06 6.41 -22.43
N LEU A 92 3.85 5.62 -21.71
CA LEU A 92 3.53 5.21 -20.36
C LEU A 92 3.57 6.38 -19.36
N ARG A 93 4.46 7.35 -19.54
CA ARG A 93 4.51 8.57 -18.74
C ARG A 93 3.23 9.41 -18.85
N LYS A 94 2.60 9.48 -20.02
CA LYS A 94 1.30 10.16 -20.17
C LYS A 94 0.21 9.44 -19.36
N LEU A 95 0.20 8.11 -19.45
CA LEU A 95 -0.72 7.28 -18.66
C LEU A 95 -0.46 7.41 -17.15
N GLU A 96 0.81 7.50 -16.73
CA GLU A 96 1.20 7.70 -15.33
C GLU A 96 0.70 9.05 -14.78
N ILE A 97 0.76 10.12 -15.57
CA ILE A 97 0.22 11.43 -15.18
C ILE A 97 -1.31 11.36 -15.01
N GLU A 98 -2.01 10.74 -15.96
CA GLU A 98 -3.46 10.54 -15.88
C GLU A 98 -3.84 9.67 -14.68
N ALA A 99 -3.08 8.61 -14.41
CA ALA A 99 -3.30 7.73 -13.27
C ALA A 99 -3.08 8.46 -11.94
N ASN A 100 -2.04 9.28 -11.81
CA ASN A 100 -1.82 10.11 -10.62
C ASN A 100 -3.02 11.03 -10.38
N ASN A 101 -3.54 11.70 -11.42
CA ASN A 101 -4.71 12.58 -11.27
C ASN A 101 -5.99 11.83 -10.89
N ALA A 102 -6.19 10.62 -11.42
CA ALA A 102 -7.35 9.78 -11.08
C ALA A 102 -7.28 9.26 -9.64
N PHE A 103 -6.11 8.77 -9.21
CA PHE A 103 -5.93 8.24 -7.86
C PHE A 103 -5.78 9.34 -6.78
N ASP A 104 -5.41 10.56 -7.15
CA ASP A 104 -5.50 11.74 -6.28
C ASP A 104 -6.97 12.06 -5.92
N GLN A 105 -7.87 12.00 -6.91
CA GLN A 105 -9.32 12.13 -6.68
C GLN A 105 -9.89 10.96 -5.88
N TYR A 106 -9.48 9.72 -6.20
CA TYR A 106 -9.86 8.54 -5.41
C TYR A 106 -9.44 8.70 -3.95
N ARG A 107 -8.20 9.15 -3.68
CA ARG A 107 -7.73 9.41 -2.33
C ARG A 107 -8.62 10.43 -1.63
N ASP A 108 -8.88 11.57 -2.25
CA ASP A 108 -9.69 12.63 -1.63
C ASP A 108 -11.11 12.14 -1.30
N LEU A 109 -11.74 11.37 -2.19
CA LEU A 109 -13.09 10.83 -1.96
C LEU A 109 -13.16 9.81 -0.82
N TYR A 110 -12.14 8.98 -0.62
CA TYR A 110 -12.19 7.89 0.36
C TYR A 110 -11.45 8.18 1.68
N PHE A 111 -10.44 9.07 1.65
CA PHE A 111 -9.56 9.33 2.79
C PHE A 111 -9.62 10.78 3.28
N GLU A 112 -10.26 11.69 2.53
CA GLU A 112 -10.40 13.12 2.85
C GLU A 112 -9.06 13.75 3.25
N GLY A 113 -8.01 13.40 2.50
CA GLY A 113 -6.65 13.87 2.68
C GLY A 113 -5.61 12.75 2.65
N GLY A 114 -4.41 13.05 3.14
CA GLY A 114 -3.24 12.18 2.99
C GLY A 114 -2.48 12.47 1.69
N VAL A 115 -1.61 11.54 1.30
CA VAL A 115 -0.79 11.63 0.09
C VAL A 115 -1.02 10.38 -0.75
N SER A 116 -1.01 10.53 -2.07
CA SER A 116 -1.03 9.41 -3.01
C SER A 116 0.04 9.61 -4.07
N SER A 117 0.52 8.51 -4.64
CA SER A 117 1.48 8.52 -5.74
C SER A 117 1.32 7.28 -6.59
N VAL A 118 1.43 7.44 -7.90
CA VAL A 118 1.38 6.34 -8.86
C VAL A 118 2.66 6.33 -9.69
N TYR A 119 3.27 5.16 -9.80
CA TYR A 119 4.43 4.94 -10.66
C TYR A 119 4.17 3.78 -11.61
N LEU A 120 4.47 3.97 -12.89
CA LEU A 120 4.36 2.94 -13.93
C LEU A 120 5.74 2.65 -14.53
N TRP A 121 5.95 1.41 -14.95
CA TRP A 121 7.15 0.98 -15.69
C TRP A 121 6.79 0.00 -16.80
N ASP A 122 7.56 0.05 -17.89
CA ASP A 122 7.32 -0.76 -19.08
C ASP A 122 7.72 -2.23 -18.85
N LEU A 123 7.00 -3.15 -19.49
CA LEU A 123 7.32 -4.58 -19.57
C LEU A 123 7.38 -5.00 -21.05
N ASP A 124 7.99 -6.14 -21.35
CA ASP A 124 8.05 -6.67 -22.74
C ASP A 124 6.67 -6.86 -23.38
N HIS A 125 5.67 -7.24 -22.57
CA HIS A 125 4.31 -7.56 -23.01
C HIS A 125 3.24 -6.79 -22.22
N GLY A 126 3.47 -5.50 -22.00
CA GLY A 126 2.52 -4.59 -21.36
C GLY A 126 3.21 -3.59 -20.46
N PHE A 127 2.67 -3.39 -19.26
CA PHE A 127 3.27 -2.51 -18.26
C PHE A 127 2.87 -2.96 -16.86
N ALA A 128 3.61 -2.50 -15.87
CA ALA A 128 3.21 -2.63 -14.48
C ALA A 128 3.21 -1.28 -13.78
N GLY A 129 2.64 -1.25 -12.60
CA GLY A 129 2.54 -0.04 -11.82
C GLY A 129 2.31 -0.30 -10.36
N VAL A 130 2.59 0.72 -9.55
CA VAL A 130 2.27 0.74 -8.13
C VAL A 130 1.42 1.97 -7.84
N ILE A 131 0.35 1.77 -7.08
CA ILE A 131 -0.50 2.82 -6.52
C ILE A 131 -0.27 2.84 -5.01
N LEU A 132 0.16 3.99 -4.51
CA LEU A 132 0.49 4.22 -3.12
C LEU A 132 -0.49 5.22 -2.53
N ILE A 133 -1.00 4.92 -1.34
CA ILE A 133 -1.81 5.86 -0.55
C ILE A 133 -1.33 5.83 0.89
N LYS A 134 -1.01 6.99 1.44
CA LYS A 134 -0.66 7.15 2.85
C LYS A 134 -1.58 8.16 3.51
N LYS A 135 -2.27 7.75 4.55
CA LYS A 135 -3.08 8.62 5.39
C LYS A 135 -2.63 8.54 6.84
N ALA A 136 -1.95 9.59 7.28
CA ALA A 136 -1.75 9.81 8.71
C ALA A 136 -3.06 10.27 9.36
N GLY A 137 -3.32 9.80 10.58
CA GLY A 137 -4.36 10.33 11.44
C GLY A 137 -4.08 11.79 11.77
N ASP A 138 -5.14 12.54 12.05
CA ASP A 138 -5.14 13.96 12.43
C ASP A 138 -4.40 14.29 13.74
N GLY A 139 -3.81 13.30 14.39
CA GLY A 139 -2.91 13.51 15.52
C GLY A 139 -3.63 13.95 16.80
N SER A 140 -4.91 13.57 16.98
CA SER A 140 -5.53 13.69 18.31
C SER A 140 -4.58 13.06 19.34
N LYS A 141 -4.23 13.79 20.41
CA LYS A 141 -3.16 13.38 21.36
C LYS A 141 -3.36 11.98 21.98
N LYS A 142 -4.57 11.45 21.89
CA LYS A 142 -4.99 10.16 22.47
C LYS A 142 -5.01 9.02 21.47
N ILE A 143 -5.14 9.28 20.17
CA ILE A 143 -5.20 8.23 19.13
C ILE A 143 -4.36 8.68 17.94
N LYS A 144 -3.21 8.02 17.76
CA LYS A 144 -2.39 8.11 16.56
C LYS A 144 -2.73 6.93 15.65
N GLY A 145 -2.75 7.17 14.35
CA GLY A 145 -2.94 6.09 13.38
C GLY A 145 -2.27 6.42 12.06
N CYS A 146 -1.89 5.40 11.32
CA CYS A 146 -1.36 5.52 9.97
C CYS A 146 -1.95 4.39 9.13
N TRP A 147 -2.48 4.77 7.97
CA TRP A 147 -2.91 3.86 6.94
C TRP A 147 -1.95 3.97 5.77
N ASP A 148 -1.43 2.83 5.31
CA ASP A 148 -0.60 2.72 4.12
C ASP A 148 -1.21 1.65 3.19
N SER A 149 -1.51 2.02 1.94
CA SER A 149 -1.93 1.11 0.88
C SER A 149 -0.86 1.03 -0.19
N ILE A 150 -0.51 -0.19 -0.57
CA ILE A 150 0.42 -0.51 -1.66
C ILE A 150 -0.31 -1.45 -2.61
N HIS A 151 -0.59 -1.00 -3.83
CA HIS A 151 -1.28 -1.77 -4.85
C HIS A 151 -0.36 -1.94 -6.05
N VAL A 152 0.27 -3.10 -6.18
CA VAL A 152 1.11 -3.45 -7.31
C VAL A 152 0.25 -4.14 -8.36
N VAL A 153 0.19 -3.58 -9.56
CA VAL A 153 -0.57 -4.11 -10.68
C VAL A 153 0.35 -4.45 -11.84
N GLU A 154 0.19 -5.66 -12.38
CA GLU A 154 0.80 -6.10 -13.63
C GLU A 154 -0.30 -6.17 -14.69
N VAL A 155 -0.04 -5.57 -15.85
CA VAL A 155 -0.96 -5.52 -16.99
C VAL A 155 -0.30 -6.17 -18.19
N GLN A 156 -0.81 -7.34 -18.58
CA GLN A 156 -0.38 -8.02 -19.80
C GLN A 156 -1.36 -7.70 -20.93
N GLU A 157 -0.91 -6.92 -21.90
CA GLU A 157 -1.71 -6.57 -23.08
C GLU A 157 -1.74 -7.75 -24.05
N LYS A 158 -2.93 -8.23 -24.43
CA LYS A 158 -3.03 -9.28 -25.46
C LYS A 158 -2.73 -8.69 -26.84
N SER A 159 -2.25 -9.51 -27.76
CA SER A 159 -1.81 -9.09 -29.10
C SER A 159 -2.85 -8.32 -29.94
N SER A 160 -4.15 -8.46 -29.62
CA SER A 160 -5.22 -7.71 -30.28
C SER A 160 -5.42 -6.28 -29.74
N GLY A 161 -4.80 -5.93 -28.60
CA GLY A 161 -4.93 -4.63 -27.92
C GLY A 161 -6.32 -4.34 -27.34
N ARG A 162 -7.29 -5.26 -27.46
CA ARG A 162 -8.69 -5.08 -27.02
C ARG A 162 -8.99 -5.69 -25.66
N THR A 163 -8.06 -6.48 -25.12
CA THR A 163 -8.17 -7.14 -23.83
C THR A 163 -6.81 -7.15 -23.16
N ALA A 164 -6.83 -7.06 -21.84
CA ALA A 164 -5.63 -7.18 -21.02
C ALA A 164 -5.91 -8.05 -19.81
N HIS A 165 -4.89 -8.80 -19.39
CA HIS A 165 -4.89 -9.55 -18.15
C HIS A 165 -4.30 -8.66 -17.05
N TYR A 166 -5.03 -8.48 -15.96
CA TYR A 166 -4.63 -7.65 -14.83
C TYR A 166 -4.37 -8.55 -13.63
N LYS A 167 -3.20 -8.41 -13.03
CA LYS A 167 -2.84 -9.07 -11.77
C LYS A 167 -2.55 -8.00 -10.72
N LEU A 168 -3.39 -7.91 -9.71
CA LEU A 168 -3.30 -6.94 -8.63
C LEU A 168 -2.87 -7.64 -7.34
N THR A 169 -1.74 -7.22 -6.78
CA THR A 169 -1.32 -7.54 -5.41
C THR A 169 -1.48 -6.30 -4.55
N SER A 170 -2.35 -6.37 -3.54
CA SER A 170 -2.68 -5.25 -2.66
C SER A 170 -2.28 -5.56 -1.23
N THR A 171 -1.40 -4.75 -0.67
CA THR A 171 -1.04 -4.76 0.75
C THR A 171 -1.60 -3.51 1.41
N VAL A 172 -2.34 -3.71 2.50
CA VAL A 172 -2.79 -2.64 3.39
C VAL A 172 -2.11 -2.81 4.73
N MET A 173 -1.37 -1.78 5.16
CA MET A 173 -0.78 -1.69 6.49
C MET A 173 -1.55 -0.67 7.31
N LEU A 174 -1.93 -1.06 8.52
CA LEU A 174 -2.57 -0.18 9.48
C LEU A 174 -1.79 -0.24 10.78
N TRP A 175 -1.49 0.94 11.29
CA TRP A 175 -0.97 1.11 12.63
C TRP A 175 -1.87 2.06 13.41
N LEU A 176 -2.18 1.69 14.64
CA LEU A 176 -2.99 2.46 15.57
C LEU A 176 -2.33 2.42 16.94
N GLN A 177 -2.07 3.58 17.52
CA GLN A 177 -1.64 3.73 18.90
C GLN A 177 -2.67 4.56 19.65
N THR A 178 -3.21 3.98 20.72
CA THR A 178 -4.12 4.67 21.64
C THR A 178 -3.46 4.82 23.00
N THR A 179 -3.70 5.96 23.64
CA THR A 179 -3.23 6.23 25.01
C THR A 179 -4.39 6.82 25.79
N LYS A 180 -4.95 6.00 26.69
CA LYS A 180 -6.06 6.38 27.57
C LYS A 180 -5.69 6.09 29.02
N SER A 181 -6.20 6.89 29.94
CA SER A 181 -5.92 6.79 31.38
C SER A 181 -6.33 5.44 31.98
N GLY A 182 -7.37 4.78 31.43
CA GLY A 182 -7.90 3.51 31.95
C GLY A 182 -7.26 2.25 31.34
N SER A 183 -6.81 2.30 30.09
CA SER A 183 -6.24 1.13 29.37
C SER A 183 -4.73 1.23 29.13
N GLY A 184 -4.10 2.33 29.55
CA GLY A 184 -2.68 2.56 29.31
C GLY A 184 -2.38 2.90 27.85
N THR A 185 -1.16 2.58 27.41
CA THR A 185 -0.75 2.71 26.01
C THR A 185 -0.95 1.38 25.31
N MET A 186 -1.69 1.40 24.21
CA MET A 186 -1.93 0.21 23.39
C MET A 186 -1.54 0.48 21.95
N ASN A 187 -0.78 -0.46 21.39
CA ASN A 187 -0.32 -0.44 20.01
C ASN A 187 -0.95 -1.62 19.26
N LEU A 188 -1.68 -1.31 18.20
CA LEU A 188 -2.20 -2.25 17.24
C LEU A 188 -1.49 -2.00 15.91
N GLY A 189 -0.93 -3.02 15.31
CA GLY A 189 -0.30 -2.91 14.00
C GLY A 189 -0.44 -4.20 13.25
N GLY A 190 -0.64 -4.11 11.94
CA GLY A 190 -0.69 -5.29 11.09
C GLY A 190 -0.72 -4.90 9.62
N SER A 191 -0.45 -5.89 8.79
CA SER A 191 -0.58 -5.80 7.34
C SER A 191 -1.50 -6.91 6.84
N LEU A 192 -2.20 -6.65 5.74
CA LEU A 192 -2.99 -7.64 5.03
C LEU A 192 -2.68 -7.54 3.54
N THR A 193 -2.20 -8.64 2.97
CA THR A 193 -1.92 -8.76 1.53
C THR A 193 -2.97 -9.64 0.86
N ARG A 194 -3.45 -9.22 -0.31
CA ARG A 194 -4.38 -9.97 -1.17
C ARG A 194 -3.93 -9.92 -2.61
N GLN A 195 -4.23 -10.98 -3.34
CA GLN A 195 -4.01 -11.06 -4.78
C GLN A 195 -5.33 -11.27 -5.51
N MET A 196 -5.48 -10.65 -6.67
CA MET A 196 -6.63 -10.79 -7.56
C MET A 196 -6.15 -10.72 -9.00
N GLU A 197 -6.69 -11.60 -9.84
CA GLU A 197 -6.43 -11.62 -11.27
C GLU A 197 -7.74 -11.48 -12.05
N LYS A 198 -7.73 -10.71 -13.14
CA LYS A 198 -8.92 -10.51 -13.97
C LYS A 198 -8.56 -10.15 -15.40
N ASP A 199 -9.26 -10.75 -16.35
CA ASP A 199 -9.27 -10.31 -17.75
C ASP A 199 -10.35 -9.26 -17.95
N GLU A 200 -9.99 -8.11 -18.53
CA GLU A 200 -10.93 -7.04 -18.88
C GLU A 200 -10.72 -6.54 -20.31
N THR A 201 -11.78 -6.02 -20.90
CA THR A 201 -11.71 -5.34 -22.20
C THR A 201 -11.08 -3.95 -22.05
N VAL A 202 -10.37 -3.53 -23.09
CA VAL A 202 -9.70 -2.25 -23.18
C VAL A 202 -10.28 -1.49 -24.36
N GLY A 203 -10.78 -0.28 -24.10
CA GLY A 203 -11.36 0.59 -25.11
C GLY A 203 -11.59 2.00 -24.56
N GLU A 204 -12.12 2.91 -25.38
CA GLU A 204 -12.34 4.31 -24.98
C GLU A 204 -13.28 4.45 -23.78
N SER A 205 -14.31 3.61 -23.69
CA SER A 205 -15.24 3.59 -22.56
C SER A 205 -14.71 2.89 -21.31
N SER A 206 -13.60 2.15 -21.43
CA SER A 206 -13.00 1.38 -20.35
C SER A 206 -11.47 1.37 -20.49
N PRO A 207 -10.81 2.52 -20.25
CA PRO A 207 -9.36 2.62 -20.33
C PRO A 207 -8.69 1.81 -19.20
N HIS A 208 -7.39 1.54 -19.35
CA HIS A 208 -6.62 0.78 -18.36
C HIS A 208 -6.74 1.35 -16.94
N ILE A 209 -6.67 2.68 -16.77
CA ILE A 209 -6.80 3.33 -15.46
C ILE A 209 -8.15 3.01 -14.81
N ALA A 210 -9.24 2.99 -15.58
CA ALA A 210 -10.56 2.66 -15.05
C ALA A 210 -10.66 1.17 -14.66
N ASN A 211 -10.08 0.27 -15.45
CA ASN A 211 -9.99 -1.16 -15.11
C ASN A 211 -9.20 -1.37 -13.81
N ILE A 212 -8.02 -0.75 -13.69
CA ILE A 212 -7.17 -0.82 -12.51
C ILE A 212 -7.88 -0.23 -11.29
N GLY A 213 -8.50 0.95 -11.44
CA GLY A 213 -9.25 1.61 -10.36
C GLY A 213 -10.37 0.74 -9.79
N ARG A 214 -11.13 0.05 -10.64
CA ARG A 214 -12.15 -0.91 -10.20
C ARG A 214 -11.57 -2.09 -9.42
N LEU A 215 -10.42 -2.62 -9.83
CA LEU A 215 -9.75 -3.70 -9.11
C LEU A 215 -9.26 -3.23 -7.74
N VAL A 216 -8.65 -2.04 -7.68
CA VAL A 216 -8.20 -1.43 -6.41
C VAL A 216 -9.39 -1.23 -5.48
N GLU A 217 -10.50 -0.67 -5.96
CA GLU A 217 -11.70 -0.44 -5.15
C GLU A 217 -12.26 -1.74 -4.56
N VAL A 218 -12.36 -2.80 -5.36
CA VAL A 218 -12.86 -4.11 -4.91
C VAL A 218 -11.90 -4.76 -3.90
N SER A 219 -10.59 -4.55 -4.04
CA SER A 219 -9.60 -5.10 -3.12
C SER A 219 -9.72 -4.51 -1.70
N VAL A 220 -10.10 -3.23 -1.61
CA VAL A 220 -10.22 -2.46 -0.36
C VAL A 220 -11.63 -2.58 0.24
N SER A 221 -12.69 -2.66 -0.58
CA SER A 221 -14.09 -2.68 -0.14
C SER A 221 -14.80 -3.98 -0.53
N PRO A 222 -15.18 -4.86 0.43
CA PRO A 222 -16.01 -6.01 0.11
C PRO A 222 -17.45 -5.56 -0.18
N ARG A 223 -17.88 -5.62 -1.46
CA ARG A 223 -19.23 -5.21 -1.92
C ARG A 223 -20.40 -6.08 -1.42
N ARG A 224 -20.35 -6.72 -0.24
CA ARG A 224 -21.46 -7.56 0.24
C ARG A 224 -21.83 -7.31 1.72
N PRO A 225 -23.09 -6.95 2.02
CA PRO A 225 -23.54 -6.72 3.39
C PRO A 225 -23.56 -7.99 4.25
N GLU A 226 -23.54 -9.17 3.66
CA GLU A 226 -23.40 -10.46 4.38
C GLU A 226 -21.99 -10.65 4.99
N HIS A 227 -21.01 -9.83 4.58
CA HIS A 227 -19.68 -9.77 5.15
C HIS A 227 -19.44 -8.49 5.98
N ALA A 228 -20.45 -7.63 6.12
CA ALA A 228 -20.36 -6.38 6.89
C ALA A 228 -20.31 -6.61 8.40
N GLU A 229 -20.70 -7.79 8.91
CA GLU A 229 -20.60 -8.12 10.34
C GLU A 229 -19.18 -8.43 10.83
N VAL A 230 -18.18 -8.32 9.95
CA VAL A 230 -16.80 -8.65 10.30
C VAL A 230 -15.89 -7.49 9.98
N ASN A 231 -15.68 -6.64 10.99
CA ASN A 231 -14.43 -5.91 11.19
C ASN A 231 -13.21 -6.72 10.68
N TYR A 232 -12.78 -6.44 9.45
CA TYR A 232 -11.74 -7.20 8.74
C TYR A 232 -10.39 -7.10 9.44
N PHE A 233 -10.11 -5.95 10.04
CA PHE A 233 -8.93 -5.72 10.86
C PHE A 233 -9.06 -6.34 12.26
N SER A 234 -10.24 -6.25 12.88
CA SER A 234 -10.43 -6.82 14.21
C SER A 234 -10.31 -8.34 14.18
N LYS A 235 -10.86 -9.10 13.24
CA LYS A 235 -10.66 -10.57 13.26
C LYS A 235 -9.24 -11.01 12.93
N GLY A 236 -8.50 -10.31 12.06
CA GLY A 236 -7.11 -10.63 11.74
C GLY A 236 -6.19 -10.39 12.94
N VAL A 237 -6.28 -9.21 13.54
CA VAL A 237 -5.47 -8.83 14.71
C VAL A 237 -5.96 -9.52 15.99
N LEU A 238 -7.27 -9.75 16.15
CA LEU A 238 -7.79 -10.56 17.25
C LEU A 238 -7.39 -12.02 17.09
N ARG A 239 -7.26 -12.59 15.88
CA ARG A 239 -6.78 -13.98 15.70
C ARG A 239 -5.30 -14.14 16.03
N SER A 240 -4.45 -13.18 15.69
CA SER A 240 -3.04 -13.21 16.10
C SER A 240 -2.87 -13.07 17.61
N HIS A 241 -3.80 -12.38 18.28
CA HIS A 241 -3.83 -12.28 19.74
C HIS A 241 -4.65 -13.38 20.43
N GLN A 242 -5.57 -14.09 19.76
CA GLN A 242 -6.39 -15.18 20.36
C GLN A 242 -5.57 -16.40 20.76
N THR A 243 -4.30 -16.51 20.33
CA THR A 243 -3.36 -17.48 20.90
C THR A 243 -2.89 -17.09 22.32
N ARG A 244 -3.25 -15.90 22.82
CA ARG A 244 -3.14 -15.48 24.23
C ARG A 244 -4.50 -14.92 24.70
N ASN A 245 -5.13 -15.60 25.66
CA ASN A 245 -6.47 -15.31 26.20
C ASN A 245 -6.64 -13.92 26.90
N ASP A 246 -5.89 -12.88 26.55
CA ASP A 246 -5.71 -11.69 27.40
C ASP A 246 -6.28 -10.38 26.83
N LEU A 247 -7.06 -10.38 25.74
CA LEU A 247 -7.68 -9.13 25.27
C LEU A 247 -9.00 -8.86 26.02
N PRO A 248 -9.11 -7.75 26.79
CA PRO A 248 -10.32 -7.43 27.54
C PRO A 248 -11.53 -7.25 26.61
N ALA A 249 -12.70 -7.76 27.00
CA ALA A 249 -13.92 -7.64 26.19
C ALA A 249 -14.29 -6.18 25.85
N ASP A 250 -13.95 -5.25 26.74
CA ASP A 250 -14.13 -3.81 26.54
C ASP A 250 -13.28 -3.29 25.38
N PHE A 251 -12.09 -3.86 25.16
CA PHE A 251 -11.21 -3.48 24.05
C PHE A 251 -11.79 -3.87 22.69
N CYS A 252 -12.33 -5.08 22.55
CA CYS A 252 -13.01 -5.51 21.32
C CYS A 252 -14.20 -4.59 20.98
N LYS A 253 -14.92 -4.15 22.01
CA LYS A 253 -16.07 -3.24 21.89
C LYS A 253 -15.64 -1.82 21.51
N GLU A 254 -14.58 -1.30 22.14
CA GLU A 254 -14.01 0.02 21.82
C GLU A 254 -13.42 0.07 20.40
N LEU A 255 -12.72 -0.99 19.99
CA LEU A 255 -12.10 -1.06 18.67
C LEU A 255 -13.17 -1.16 17.58
N SER A 256 -14.24 -1.92 17.84
CA SER A 256 -15.41 -1.93 16.98
C SER A 256 -16.06 -0.55 16.87
N GLN A 257 -16.21 0.18 17.99
CA GLN A 257 -16.79 1.52 18.03
C GLN A 257 -15.94 2.57 17.32
N VAL A 258 -14.61 2.55 17.45
CA VAL A 258 -13.70 3.48 16.76
C VAL A 258 -13.72 3.23 15.24
N LEU A 259 -13.78 1.96 14.84
CA LEU A 259 -13.89 1.59 13.42
C LEU A 259 -15.26 1.94 12.83
N THR A 260 -16.36 1.77 13.58
CA THR A 260 -17.70 2.19 13.13
C THR A 260 -17.89 3.70 13.17
N GLN A 261 -17.35 4.43 14.16
CA GLN A 261 -17.44 5.90 14.20
C GLN A 261 -16.73 6.58 13.04
N ARG A 262 -15.67 5.96 12.49
CA ARG A 262 -15.03 6.44 11.26
C ARG A 262 -15.85 6.13 9.99
N GLN A 263 -16.79 5.19 10.08
CA GLN A 263 -17.77 4.91 9.01
C GLN A 263 -19.00 5.83 9.12
N ILE A 264 -19.35 6.33 10.31
CA ILE A 264 -20.59 7.12 10.57
C ILE A 264 -20.50 8.57 10.06
N PHE A 265 -19.32 9.05 9.63
CA PHE A 265 -19.26 10.30 8.84
C PHE A 265 -19.56 10.08 7.34
N ILE A 266 -19.93 8.85 6.95
CA ILE A 266 -20.38 8.47 5.62
C ILE A 266 -21.89 8.25 5.68
N ASP A 267 -22.65 9.34 5.71
CA ASP A 267 -24.02 9.44 5.21
C ASP A 267 -24.19 10.80 4.51
#